data_AF-A0A3D2WWK1-F1
#
_entry.id   AF-A0A3D2WWK1-F1
#
_cell.length_a   1.000
_cell.length_b   1.000
_cell.length_c   1.000
_cell.angle_alpha   90.00
_cell.angle_beta   90.00
_cell.angle_gamma   90.00
#
_symmetry.space_group_name_H-M   'P 1'
#
loop_
_entity.id
_entity.type
_entity.pdbx_description
1 polymer ?
#
loop_
_entity_poly.entity_id
_entity_poly.type
_entity_poly.pdbx_seq_one_letter_code
_entity_poly.pdbx_strand_id
1 'polypeptide(L)'
;MKNQIRNFLEIMKLELGDLKEDLHTLKKECKDKLQEGLITNYVHMENIALYDNELHALNSFQRILEATEPEKFNSIDNLTTHLLETFRTVMKTCGYAEAGRICIERKMLKVAKYVRGN
;
A
#
# COMPACT_ATOMS: atom_id res chain seq x y z
N MET A 1 16.80 3.68 17.69
CA MET A 1 16.65 2.42 16.92
C MET A 1 15.35 1.67 17.18
N LYS A 2 15.13 0.97 18.31
CA LYS A 2 13.89 0.19 18.52
C LYS A 2 12.60 1.03 18.46
N ASN A 3 12.62 2.23 19.06
CA ASN A 3 11.50 3.18 18.95
C ASN A 3 11.30 3.70 17.53
N GLN A 4 12.37 3.91 16.76
CA GLN A 4 12.27 4.33 15.36
C GLN A 4 11.64 3.24 14.49
N ILE A 5 11.97 1.97 14.71
CA ILE A 5 11.38 0.83 13.99
C ILE A 5 9.88 0.74 14.27
N ARG A 6 9.46 0.89 15.53
CA ARG A 6 8.04 0.90 15.90
C ARG A 6 7.32 2.10 15.27
N ASN A 7 7.88 3.29 15.39
CA ASN A 7 7.32 4.49 14.76
C ASN A 7 7.20 4.34 13.24
N PHE A 8 8.19 3.74 12.57
CA PHE A 8 8.12 3.45 11.14
C PHE A 8 6.91 2.56 10.81
N LEU A 9 6.72 1.47 11.55
CA LEU A 9 5.61 0.54 11.31
C LEU A 9 4.25 1.20 11.59
N GLU A 10 4.14 2.01 12.64
CA GLU A 10 2.92 2.75 12.96
C GLU A 10 2.58 3.78 11.89
N ILE A 11 3.55 4.59 11.47
CA ILE A 11 3.36 5.57 10.40
C ILE A 11 3.00 4.85 9.09
N MET A 12 3.69 3.75 8.75
CA MET A 12 3.35 2.97 7.55
C MET A 12 1.92 2.42 7.59
N LYS A 13 1.43 1.99 8.76
CA LYS A 13 0.04 1.53 8.90
C LYS A 13 -0.97 2.65 8.66
N LEU A 14 -0.73 3.84 9.22
CA LEU A 14 -1.56 5.03 8.96
C LEU A 14 -1.57 5.39 7.48
N GLU A 15 -0.38 5.49 6.88
CA GLU A 15 -0.20 5.85 5.48
C GLU A 15 -0.85 4.85 4.51
N LEU A 16 -0.99 3.57 4.90
CA LEU A 16 -1.76 2.57 4.17
C LEU A 16 -3.27 2.70 4.36
N GLY A 17 -3.71 3.08 5.56
CA GLY A 17 -5.11 3.40 5.84
C GLY A 17 -5.58 4.51 4.91
N ASP A 18 -4.84 5.62 4.87
CA ASP A 18 -5.13 6.76 4.00
C ASP A 18 -5.21 6.34 2.52
N LEU A 19 -4.27 5.52 2.03
CA LEU A 19 -4.29 5.03 0.65
C LEU A 19 -5.52 4.17 0.33
N LYS A 20 -6.01 3.40 1.30
CA LYS A 20 -7.23 2.60 1.11
C LYS A 20 -8.46 3.49 1.07
N GLU A 21 -8.52 4.51 1.93
CA GLU A 21 -9.60 5.48 1.94
C GLU A 21 -9.64 6.28 0.63
N ASP A 22 -8.49 6.66 0.08
CA ASP A 22 -8.38 7.29 -1.23
C ASP A 22 -8.95 6.38 -2.34
N LEU A 23 -8.61 5.10 -2.34
CA LEU A 23 -9.15 4.14 -3.31
C LEU A 23 -10.65 3.92 -3.15
N HIS A 24 -11.16 3.87 -1.92
CA HIS A 24 -12.60 3.80 -1.68
C HIS A 24 -13.32 5.04 -2.22
N THR A 25 -12.71 6.21 -2.09
CA THR A 25 -13.21 7.48 -2.65
C THR A 25 -13.24 7.41 -4.17
N LEU A 26 -12.17 6.97 -4.82
CA LEU A 26 -12.10 6.80 -6.28
C LEU A 26 -13.15 5.81 -6.80
N LYS A 27 -13.36 4.69 -6.09
CA LYS A 27 -14.43 3.73 -6.44
C LYS A 27 -15.81 4.37 -6.39
N LYS A 28 -16.07 5.21 -5.37
CA LYS A 28 -17.34 5.93 -5.24
C LYS A 28 -17.52 6.93 -6.37
N GLU A 29 -16.52 7.77 -6.64
CA GLU A 29 -16.57 8.73 -7.76
C GLU A 29 -16.77 8.04 -9.11
N CYS A 30 -16.13 6.88 -9.32
CA CYS A 30 -16.31 6.10 -10.54
C CYS A 30 -17.75 5.58 -10.68
N LYS A 31 -18.39 5.20 -9.58
CA LYS A 31 -19.80 4.81 -9.57
C LYS A 31 -20.72 6.01 -9.85
N ASP A 32 -20.45 7.15 -9.24
CA ASP A 32 -21.25 8.37 -9.43
C ASP A 32 -21.17 8.83 -10.90
N LYS A 33 -19.98 8.83 -11.50
CA LYS A 33 -19.76 9.13 -12.93
C LYS A 33 -20.52 8.19 -13.87
N LEU A 34 -20.66 6.90 -13.51
CA LEU A 34 -21.46 5.96 -14.29
C LEU A 34 -22.96 6.31 -14.20
N GLN A 35 -23.44 6.65 -13.00
CA GLN A 35 -24.84 7.03 -12.78
C GLN A 35 -25.22 8.33 -13.50
N GLU A 36 -24.28 9.26 -13.61
CA GLU A 36 -24.42 10.51 -14.37
C GLU A 36 -24.27 10.32 -15.89
N GLY A 37 -23.95 9.11 -16.36
CA GLY A 37 -23.74 8.81 -17.78
C GLY A 37 -22.44 9.41 -18.37
N LEU A 38 -21.49 9.83 -17.52
CA LEU A 38 -20.21 10.41 -17.93
C LEU A 38 -19.20 9.36 -18.41
N ILE A 39 -19.39 8.11 -17.98
CA ILE A 39 -18.57 6.97 -18.40
C ILE A 39 -19.46 5.80 -18.81
N THR A 40 -18.93 4.91 -19.64
CA THR A 40 -19.63 3.69 -20.03
C THR A 40 -19.48 2.60 -18.97
N ASN A 41 -20.37 1.60 -19.00
CA ASN A 41 -20.23 0.40 -18.17
C ASN A 41 -18.86 -0.28 -18.34
N TYR A 42 -18.34 -0.31 -19.57
CA TYR A 42 -17.01 -0.88 -19.85
C TYR A 42 -15.91 -0.16 -19.07
N VAL A 43 -15.87 1.17 -19.15
CA VAL A 43 -14.88 1.99 -18.42
C VAL A 43 -15.05 1.84 -16.90
N HIS A 44 -16.29 1.78 -16.42
CA HIS A 44 -16.55 1.54 -15.00
C HIS A 44 -16.00 0.19 -14.53
N MET A 45 -16.26 -0.90 -15.28
CA MET A 45 -15.78 -2.24 -14.93
C MET A 45 -14.25 -2.31 -14.91
N GLU A 46 -13.58 -1.72 -15.90
CA GLU A 46 -12.12 -1.68 -15.96
C GLU A 46 -11.52 -0.93 -14.75
N ASN A 47 -12.08 0.24 -14.42
CA ASN A 47 -11.63 1.02 -13.27
C ASN A 47 -11.87 0.30 -11.93
N ILE A 48 -13.05 -0.29 -11.73
CA ILE A 48 -13.35 -1.03 -10.50
C ILE A 48 -12.43 -2.24 -10.35
N ALA A 49 -12.17 -2.98 -11.43
CA ALA A 49 -11.25 -4.11 -11.40
C ALA A 49 -9.82 -3.67 -11.02
N LEU A 50 -9.35 -2.54 -11.56
CA LEU A 50 -8.06 -1.95 -11.18
C LEU A 50 -8.03 -1.57 -9.69
N TYR A 51 -9.02 -0.82 -9.21
CA TYR A 51 -9.06 -0.38 -7.81
C TYR A 51 -9.17 -1.56 -6.83
N ASP A 52 -9.91 -2.60 -7.17
CA ASP A 52 -10.00 -3.81 -6.35
C ASP A 52 -8.66 -4.55 -6.32
N ASN A 53 -7.96 -4.64 -7.45
CA ASN A 53 -6.63 -5.22 -7.48
C ASN A 53 -5.64 -4.46 -6.57
N GLU A 54 -5.67 -3.12 -6.61
CA GLU A 54 -4.84 -2.28 -5.74
C GLU A 54 -5.20 -2.42 -4.26
N LEU A 55 -6.49 -2.48 -3.91
CA LEU A 55 -6.94 -2.76 -2.54
C LEU A 55 -6.44 -4.13 -2.06
N HIS A 56 -6.46 -5.17 -2.91
CA HIS A 56 -5.91 -6.48 -2.56
C HIS A 56 -4.40 -6.44 -2.30
N ALA A 57 -3.64 -5.69 -3.11
CA ALA A 57 -2.22 -5.49 -2.89
C ALA A 57 -1.95 -4.77 -1.54
N LEU A 58 -2.69 -3.69 -1.25
CA LEU A 58 -2.57 -2.96 0.02
C LEU A 58 -2.97 -3.80 1.24
N ASN A 59 -4.00 -4.64 1.11
CA ASN A 59 -4.41 -5.58 2.15
C ASN A 59 -3.33 -6.63 2.42
N SER A 60 -2.69 -7.11 1.37
CA SER A 60 -1.57 -8.06 1.50
C SER A 60 -0.38 -7.43 2.20
N PHE A 61 -0.05 -6.18 1.86
CA PHE A 61 1.02 -5.45 2.52
C PHE A 61 0.71 -5.12 3.99
N GLN A 62 -0.55 -4.78 4.31
CA GLN A 62 -0.96 -4.61 5.71
C GLN A 62 -0.71 -5.88 6.53
N ARG A 63 -1.06 -7.07 6.01
CA ARG A 63 -0.80 -8.35 6.70
C ARG A 63 0.70 -8.57 6.93
N ILE A 64 1.55 -8.18 5.98
CA ILE A 64 3.01 -8.22 6.16
C ILE A 64 3.42 -7.33 7.33
N LEU A 65 2.93 -6.09 7.40
CA LEU A 65 3.25 -5.18 8.51
C LEU A 65 2.75 -5.69 9.86
N GLU A 66 1.60 -6.34 9.91
CA GLU A 66 1.03 -6.93 11.13
C GLU A 66 1.83 -8.16 11.60
N ALA A 67 2.34 -8.97 10.67
CA ALA A 67 3.18 -10.13 10.97
C ALA A 67 4.64 -9.77 11.28
N THR A 68 5.06 -8.53 11.00
CA THR A 68 6.44 -8.10 11.19
C THR A 68 6.71 -7.83 12.67
N GLU A 69 7.65 -8.57 13.26
CA GLU A 69 8.09 -8.39 14.64
C GLU A 69 9.23 -7.35 14.72
N PRO A 70 9.01 -6.15 15.28
CA PRO A 70 9.99 -5.07 15.35
C PRO A 70 11.33 -5.47 15.97
N GLU A 71 11.30 -6.40 16.92
CA GLU A 71 12.44 -6.84 17.72
C GLU A 71 13.48 -7.62 16.90
N LYS A 72 13.10 -8.15 15.74
CA LYS A 72 13.98 -8.92 14.85
C LYS A 72 14.88 -8.06 13.97
N PHE A 73 14.71 -6.74 13.99
CA PHE A 73 15.42 -5.82 13.10
C PHE A 73 16.34 -4.87 13.87
N ASN A 74 17.57 -4.75 13.37
CA ASN A 74 18.61 -3.91 13.97
C ASN A 74 18.68 -2.51 13.36
N SER A 75 18.04 -2.28 12.22
CA SER A 75 18.03 -0.99 11.53
C SER A 75 16.75 -0.82 10.71
N ILE A 76 16.41 0.44 10.40
CA ILE A 76 15.32 0.76 9.47
C ILE A 76 15.64 0.21 8.07
N ASP A 77 16.89 0.27 7.63
CA ASP A 77 17.28 -0.27 6.32
C ASP A 77 16.98 -1.77 6.21
N ASN A 78 17.34 -2.57 7.22
CA ASN A 78 17.08 -4.01 7.22
C ASN A 78 15.58 -4.31 7.20
N LEU A 79 14.79 -3.55 7.97
CA LEU A 79 13.33 -3.64 7.98
C LEU A 79 12.75 -3.29 6.60
N THR A 80 13.20 -2.18 6.01
CA THR A 80 12.66 -1.67 4.74
C THR A 80 12.95 -2.67 3.62
N THR A 81 14.17 -3.20 3.55
CA THR A 81 14.55 -4.24 2.59
C THR A 81 13.71 -5.50 2.77
N HIS A 82 13.56 -5.99 4.00
CA HIS A 82 12.75 -7.17 4.29
C HIS A 82 11.29 -7.00 3.85
N LEU A 83 10.68 -5.85 4.17
CA LEU A 83 9.31 -5.54 3.78
C LEU A 83 9.15 -5.47 2.26
N LEU A 84 10.10 -4.83 1.55
CA LEU A 84 10.09 -4.74 0.09
C LEU A 84 10.21 -6.11 -0.58
N GLU A 85 11.14 -6.95 -0.12
CA GLU A 85 11.37 -8.28 -0.68
C GLU A 85 10.17 -9.22 -0.43
N THR A 86 9.62 -9.17 0.78
CA THR A 86 8.42 -9.93 1.15
C THR A 86 7.24 -9.49 0.28
N PHE A 87 7.05 -8.18 0.14
CA PHE A 87 5.97 -7.66 -0.67
C PHE A 87 6.12 -7.98 -2.16
N ARG A 88 7.33 -7.85 -2.72
CA ARG A 88 7.64 -8.24 -4.11
C ARG A 88 7.34 -9.72 -4.38
N THR A 89 7.64 -10.59 -3.42
CA THR A 89 7.32 -12.01 -3.52
C THR A 89 5.82 -12.22 -3.61
N VAL A 90 5.05 -11.59 -2.71
CA VAL A 90 3.58 -11.68 -2.71
C VAL A 90 2.97 -11.13 -4.01
N MET A 91 3.44 -9.98 -4.49
CA MET A 91 2.98 -9.39 -5.75
C MET A 91 3.17 -10.34 -6.94
N LYS A 92 4.34 -10.99 -7.03
CA LYS A 92 4.63 -11.96 -8.09
C LYS A 92 3.74 -13.20 -8.00
N THR A 93 3.50 -13.71 -6.80
CA THR A 93 2.68 -14.92 -6.60
C THR A 93 1.20 -14.67 -6.87
N CYS A 94 0.69 -13.49 -6.54
CA CYS A 94 -0.74 -13.16 -6.67
C CYS A 94 -1.10 -12.47 -7.99
N GLY A 95 -0.12 -12.09 -8.82
CA GLY A 95 -0.37 -11.44 -10.11
C GLY A 95 -0.98 -10.04 -9.98
N TYR A 96 -0.65 -9.32 -8.89
CA TYR A 96 -1.16 -7.98 -8.65
C TYR A 96 -0.53 -6.95 -9.60
N ALA A 97 -1.26 -5.87 -9.85
CA ALA A 97 -0.88 -4.79 -10.75
C ALA A 97 0.35 -4.03 -10.22
N GLU A 98 1.25 -3.70 -11.14
CA GLU A 98 2.53 -3.05 -10.84
C GLU A 98 2.36 -1.65 -10.22
N ALA A 99 1.24 -0.98 -10.49
CA ALA A 99 0.92 0.33 -9.93
C ALA A 99 0.89 0.32 -8.39
N GLY A 100 0.30 -0.73 -7.78
CA GLY A 100 0.29 -0.90 -6.32
C GLY A 100 1.69 -1.04 -5.74
N ARG A 101 2.60 -1.71 -6.46
CA ARG A 101 4.01 -1.83 -6.07
C ARG A 101 4.67 -0.46 -5.97
N ILE A 102 4.59 0.31 -7.06
CA ILE A 102 5.24 1.63 -7.15
C ILE A 102 4.74 2.56 -6.04
N CYS A 103 3.45 2.53 -5.73
CA CYS A 103 2.87 3.37 -4.68
C CYS A 103 3.44 3.03 -3.30
N ILE A 104 3.46 1.75 -2.93
CA ILE A 104 3.94 1.29 -1.62
C ILE A 104 5.45 1.55 -1.47
N GLU A 105 6.26 1.27 -2.49
CA GLU A 105 7.69 1.54 -2.46
C GLU A 105 8.00 3.03 -2.21
N ARG A 106 7.26 3.93 -2.89
CA ARG A 106 7.41 5.38 -2.71
C ARG A 106 7.03 5.82 -1.30
N LYS A 107 5.94 5.30 -0.72
CA LYS A 107 5.55 5.63 0.66
C LYS A 107 6.57 5.12 1.67
N MET A 108 7.06 3.89 1.52
CA MET A 108 8.10 3.33 2.38
C MET A 108 9.36 4.19 2.42
N LEU A 109 9.84 4.66 1.26
CA LEU A 109 10.99 5.56 1.19
C LEU A 109 10.76 6.89 1.91
N LYS A 110 9.56 7.45 1.81
CA LYS A 110 9.19 8.69 2.52
C LYS A 110 9.17 8.49 4.03
N VAL A 111 8.52 7.44 4.52
CA VAL A 111 8.45 7.15 5.96
C VAL A 111 9.83 6.82 6.52
N ALA A 112 10.64 6.05 5.79
CA ALA A 112 12.02 5.76 6.17
C ALA A 112 12.85 7.04 6.30
N LYS A 113 12.67 8.00 5.38
CA LYS A 113 13.33 9.32 5.45
C LYS A 113 12.85 10.13 6.66
N TYR A 114 11.54 10.17 6.90
CA TYR A 114 10.96 10.94 8.02
C TYR A 114 11.46 10.44 9.38
N VAL A 115 11.45 9.12 9.60
CA VAL A 115 11.85 8.51 10.88
C VAL A 115 13.34 8.62 11.18
N ARG A 116 14.18 8.76 10.14
CA ARG A 116 15.62 9.01 10.32
C ARG A 116 15.88 10.39 10.93
N GLY A 117 14.93 11.32 10.87
CA GLY A 117 15.21 12.74 11.00
C GLY A 117 15.98 13.19 9.76
N ASN A 118 15.66 14.36 9.20
CA ASN A 118 16.48 14.90 8.11
C ASN A 118 17.96 14.98 8.51
#